data_AF-A0A662AI48-F1
#
_entry.id   AF-A0A662AI48-F1
#
_cell.length_a   1.000
_cell.length_b   1.000
_cell.length_c   1.000
_cell.angle_alpha   90.00
_cell.angle_beta   90.00
_cell.angle_gamma   90.00
#
_symmetry.space_group_name_H-M   'P 1'
#
loop_
_entity.id
_entity.type
_entity.pdbx_description
1 polymer ?
#
loop_
_entity_poly.entity_id
_entity_poly.type
_entity_poly.pdbx_seq_one_letter_code
_entity_poly.pdbx_strand_id
1 'polypeptide(L)'
;MKKAKMLTRLRKMTGPIRQAVERELDVEKPVIMKGKVVTNILNVRSDSSLDSEVIGKLKRNELVEIIGIDENWYEIQLNESSVFVAANFIKPIIKSGRVFSNILNVRSLPNKESDIIGKLKRDKKVIIVDKLGGWYRIKYKETFGYLSAKYIDLKVRRKSYLYTNLELQQVVLEPEVRVEVIGNRIQRIVRLAYNKYGNLLMELSKQLGIDLAAVVAVIGVESGGEGFDDGKVLIRFENHLFYRYWGKENGKIFKAHFKFSNDKKWLGHKFRKDADDEWGSFHGDQYKEHEVLAFARKLDENLALISISMGLPQILGRNSKLIGYDNVVEMYENFNRDIRFHIFGLFDFLSPRMIKYLRNKEFVNFAKYYNGAGQARRYGKWLQDYYEAFPTNIV
;
A
#
# COMPACT_ATOMS: atom_id res chain seq x y z
N MET A 1 -28.23 -21.15 -27.07
CA MET A 1 -29.16 -21.44 -28.20
C MET A 1 -28.50 -21.68 -29.58
N LYS A 2 -27.25 -21.24 -29.82
CA LYS A 2 -26.57 -21.40 -31.14
C LYS A 2 -26.00 -22.81 -31.41
N LYS A 3 -25.43 -23.50 -30.41
CA LYS A 3 -24.77 -24.81 -30.58
C LYS A 3 -25.74 -25.93 -30.99
N ALA A 4 -26.95 -25.97 -30.40
CA ALA A 4 -27.99 -26.96 -30.76
C ALA A 4 -28.48 -26.78 -32.22
N LYS A 5 -28.76 -25.53 -32.64
CA LYS A 5 -29.13 -25.24 -34.06
C LYS A 5 -27.99 -25.57 -35.03
N MET A 6 -26.74 -25.38 -34.61
CA MET A 6 -25.54 -25.71 -35.41
C MET A 6 -25.32 -27.22 -35.51
N LEU A 7 -25.52 -27.98 -34.43
CA LEU A 7 -25.50 -29.46 -34.40
C LEU A 7 -26.58 -30.07 -35.31
N THR A 8 -27.79 -29.48 -35.33
CA THR A 8 -28.86 -29.91 -36.24
C THR A 8 -28.53 -29.63 -37.71
N ARG A 9 -27.76 -28.57 -38.00
CA ARG A 9 -27.23 -28.29 -39.35
C ARG A 9 -26.07 -29.24 -39.71
N LEU A 10 -25.17 -29.54 -38.77
CA LEU A 10 -24.04 -30.49 -38.97
C LEU A 10 -24.52 -31.88 -39.40
N ARG A 11 -25.62 -32.39 -38.82
CA ARG A 11 -26.22 -33.68 -39.20
C ARG A 11 -26.65 -33.74 -40.67
N LYS A 12 -26.83 -32.59 -41.33
CA LYS A 12 -27.22 -32.48 -42.75
C LYS A 12 -26.03 -32.20 -43.68
N MET A 13 -24.82 -32.01 -43.14
CA MET A 13 -23.62 -31.72 -43.93
C MET A 13 -22.82 -33.01 -44.15
N THR A 14 -22.28 -33.20 -45.34
CA THR A 14 -21.43 -34.36 -45.69
C THR A 14 -20.11 -33.88 -46.30
N GLY A 15 -19.08 -34.70 -46.19
CA GLY A 15 -17.78 -34.44 -46.83
C GLY A 15 -16.87 -33.45 -46.07
N PRO A 16 -15.88 -32.85 -46.78
CA PRO A 16 -14.78 -32.06 -46.18
C PRO A 16 -15.25 -30.86 -45.35
N ILE A 17 -16.41 -30.29 -45.66
CA ILE A 17 -16.99 -29.16 -44.93
C ILE A 17 -17.44 -29.59 -43.54
N ARG A 18 -18.02 -30.79 -43.40
CA ARG A 18 -18.35 -31.35 -42.08
C ARG A 18 -17.08 -31.60 -41.25
N GLN A 19 -16.03 -32.14 -41.87
CA GLN A 19 -14.74 -32.32 -41.20
C GLN A 19 -14.05 -30.99 -40.85
N ALA A 20 -14.24 -29.92 -41.62
CA ALA A 20 -13.70 -28.60 -41.32
C ALA A 20 -14.43 -27.93 -40.15
N VAL A 21 -15.76 -28.06 -40.10
CA VAL A 21 -16.58 -27.55 -39.00
C VAL A 21 -16.42 -28.40 -37.73
N GLU A 22 -16.29 -29.72 -37.84
CA GLU A 22 -15.92 -30.60 -36.71
C GLU A 22 -14.52 -30.26 -36.20
N ARG A 23 -13.55 -30.00 -37.10
CA ARG A 23 -12.22 -29.50 -36.71
C ARG A 23 -12.24 -28.12 -36.06
N GLU A 24 -13.14 -27.22 -36.42
CA GLU A 24 -13.33 -25.92 -35.73
C GLU A 24 -13.99 -26.07 -34.35
N LEU A 25 -14.77 -27.14 -34.13
CA LEU A 25 -15.46 -27.41 -32.87
C LEU A 25 -14.59 -28.14 -31.83
N ASP A 26 -13.55 -28.86 -32.27
CA ASP A 26 -12.62 -29.63 -31.42
C ASP A 26 -11.32 -28.88 -31.04
N VAL A 27 -11.19 -27.60 -31.38
CA VAL A 27 -10.04 -26.80 -30.91
C VAL A 27 -10.31 -26.33 -29.49
N GLU A 28 -9.61 -26.92 -28.51
CA GLU A 28 -9.56 -26.39 -27.14
C GLU A 28 -9.22 -24.89 -27.18
N LYS A 29 -10.13 -24.05 -26.67
CA LYS A 29 -9.88 -22.62 -26.56
C LYS A 29 -8.73 -22.40 -25.57
N PRO A 30 -7.71 -21.60 -25.91
CA PRO A 30 -6.56 -21.41 -25.03
C PRO A 30 -6.93 -20.61 -23.78
N VAL A 31 -6.68 -21.17 -22.60
CA VAL A 31 -6.93 -20.53 -21.29
C VAL A 31 -6.36 -19.12 -21.22
N ILE A 32 -7.25 -18.13 -21.18
CA ILE A 32 -6.95 -16.70 -21.18
C ILE A 32 -6.37 -16.26 -19.83
N MET A 33 -6.98 -16.70 -18.73
CA MET A 33 -6.51 -16.45 -17.37
C MET A 33 -7.16 -17.42 -16.38
N LYS A 34 -6.56 -17.58 -15.20
CA LYS A 34 -7.19 -18.32 -14.09
C LYS A 34 -7.97 -17.38 -13.18
N GLY A 35 -9.07 -17.86 -12.60
CA GLY A 35 -9.93 -17.11 -11.71
C GLY A 35 -10.27 -17.88 -10.44
N LYS A 36 -10.64 -17.16 -9.37
CA LYS A 36 -11.09 -17.73 -8.10
C LYS A 36 -12.52 -17.29 -7.80
N VAL A 37 -13.40 -18.23 -7.46
CA VAL A 37 -14.79 -17.93 -7.06
C VAL A 37 -14.81 -17.17 -5.72
N VAL A 38 -15.50 -16.02 -5.67
CA VAL A 38 -15.57 -15.18 -4.46
C VAL A 38 -16.92 -15.19 -3.75
N THR A 39 -17.96 -15.76 -4.36
CA THR A 39 -19.27 -15.99 -3.73
C THR A 39 -19.36 -17.39 -3.13
N ASN A 40 -20.31 -17.62 -2.22
CA ASN A 40 -20.51 -18.93 -1.57
C ASN A 40 -20.91 -20.02 -2.58
N ILE A 41 -21.84 -19.69 -3.48
CA ILE A 41 -22.34 -20.56 -4.54
C ILE A 41 -22.46 -19.71 -5.80
N LEU A 42 -21.84 -20.16 -6.89
CA LEU A 42 -21.90 -19.55 -8.21
C LEU A 42 -22.54 -20.52 -9.19
N ASN A 43 -23.66 -20.12 -9.82
CA ASN A 43 -24.29 -20.94 -10.85
C ASN A 43 -23.44 -20.99 -12.12
N VAL A 44 -23.27 -22.19 -12.66
CA VAL A 44 -22.66 -22.47 -13.96
C VAL A 44 -23.79 -22.68 -14.96
N ARG A 45 -23.70 -22.02 -16.11
CA ARG A 45 -24.79 -21.95 -17.08
C ARG A 45 -24.38 -22.41 -18.48
N SER A 46 -25.37 -22.82 -19.26
CA SER A 46 -25.17 -23.31 -20.64
C SER A 46 -24.97 -22.21 -21.69
N ASP A 47 -25.26 -20.95 -21.37
CA ASP A 47 -25.08 -19.78 -22.25
C ASP A 47 -24.83 -18.51 -21.40
N SER A 48 -24.27 -17.44 -21.99
CA SER A 48 -23.96 -16.14 -21.34
C SER A 48 -25.21 -15.29 -21.06
N SER A 49 -26.21 -15.87 -20.39
CA SER A 49 -27.48 -15.23 -20.06
C SER A 49 -28.02 -15.69 -18.71
N LEU A 50 -28.81 -14.85 -18.05
CA LEU A 50 -29.54 -15.23 -16.82
C LEU A 50 -30.73 -16.16 -17.11
N ASP A 51 -31.21 -16.20 -18.35
CA ASP A 51 -32.32 -17.05 -18.79
C ASP A 51 -31.86 -18.43 -19.27
N SER A 52 -30.54 -18.66 -19.36
CA SER A 52 -30.00 -19.95 -19.78
C SER A 52 -30.02 -20.97 -18.64
N GLU A 53 -30.06 -22.24 -19.00
CA GLU A 53 -30.13 -23.36 -18.04
C GLU A 53 -28.91 -23.37 -17.10
N VAL A 54 -29.17 -23.57 -15.80
CA VAL A 54 -28.14 -23.80 -14.79
C VAL A 54 -27.76 -25.26 -14.83
N ILE A 55 -26.54 -25.55 -15.28
CA ILE A 55 -26.01 -26.91 -15.50
C ILE A 55 -25.03 -27.35 -14.40
N GLY A 56 -24.72 -26.47 -13.44
CA GLY A 56 -23.82 -26.77 -12.35
C GLY A 56 -23.68 -25.63 -11.34
N LYS A 57 -22.86 -25.85 -10.32
CA LYS A 57 -22.53 -24.86 -9.29
C LYS A 57 -21.05 -24.96 -8.91
N LEU A 58 -20.41 -23.81 -8.71
CA LEU A 58 -19.08 -23.71 -8.13
C LEU A 58 -19.17 -23.15 -6.72
N LYS A 59 -18.29 -23.59 -5.83
CA LYS A 59 -18.21 -23.10 -4.44
C LYS A 59 -17.16 -22.00 -4.28
N ARG A 60 -17.28 -21.21 -3.21
CA ARG A 60 -16.26 -20.23 -2.82
C ARG A 60 -14.87 -20.85 -2.81
N ASN A 61 -13.91 -20.12 -3.36
CA ASN A 61 -12.51 -20.48 -3.50
C ASN A 61 -12.15 -21.52 -4.56
N GLU A 62 -13.12 -22.12 -5.25
CA GLU A 62 -12.82 -22.95 -6.41
C GLU A 62 -12.11 -22.14 -7.50
N LEU A 63 -11.23 -22.83 -8.22
CA LEU A 63 -10.43 -22.25 -9.30
C LEU A 63 -11.06 -22.61 -10.64
N VAL A 64 -11.09 -21.63 -11.55
CA VAL A 64 -11.60 -21.81 -12.91
C VAL A 64 -10.57 -21.33 -13.93
N GLU A 65 -10.57 -21.98 -15.09
CA GLU A 65 -9.81 -21.56 -16.25
C GLU A 65 -10.74 -20.81 -17.20
N ILE A 66 -10.51 -19.50 -17.35
CA ILE A 66 -11.32 -18.64 -18.21
C ILE A 66 -10.77 -18.73 -19.62
N ILE A 67 -11.60 -19.15 -20.56
CA ILE A 67 -11.28 -19.37 -21.98
C ILE A 67 -11.95 -18.36 -22.91
N GLY A 68 -12.89 -17.57 -22.39
CA GLY A 68 -13.58 -16.50 -23.12
C GLY A 68 -14.13 -15.44 -22.18
N ILE A 69 -14.26 -14.21 -22.69
CA ILE A 69 -14.88 -13.09 -21.99
C ILE A 69 -16.00 -12.58 -22.89
N ASP A 70 -17.23 -12.58 -22.38
CA ASP A 70 -18.42 -12.11 -23.06
C ASP A 70 -19.14 -11.13 -22.14
N GLU A 71 -18.78 -9.85 -22.25
CA GLU A 71 -19.25 -8.75 -21.40
C GLU A 71 -19.19 -9.08 -19.90
N ASN A 72 -20.34 -9.44 -19.32
CA ASN A 72 -20.52 -9.75 -17.90
C ASN A 72 -20.37 -11.25 -17.58
N TRP A 73 -19.93 -12.05 -18.54
CA TRP A 73 -19.75 -13.49 -18.43
C TRP A 73 -18.33 -13.92 -18.73
N TYR A 74 -17.85 -14.90 -17.98
CA TYR A 74 -16.69 -15.68 -18.33
C TYR A 74 -17.13 -17.02 -18.89
N GLU A 75 -16.64 -17.35 -20.08
CA GLU A 75 -16.64 -18.72 -20.58
C GLU A 75 -15.47 -19.44 -19.90
N ILE A 76 -15.75 -20.54 -19.20
CA ILE A 76 -14.78 -21.34 -18.47
C ILE A 76 -14.75 -22.77 -19.02
N GLN A 77 -13.59 -23.41 -18.93
CA GLN A 77 -13.47 -24.83 -19.24
C GLN A 77 -13.97 -25.67 -18.06
N LEU A 78 -14.85 -26.65 -18.34
CA LEU A 78 -15.29 -27.65 -17.37
C LEU A 78 -15.36 -29.02 -18.06
N ASN A 79 -14.43 -29.91 -17.72
CA ASN A 79 -14.20 -31.19 -18.41
C ASN A 79 -13.95 -30.96 -19.93
N GLU A 80 -14.70 -31.64 -20.81
CA GLU A 80 -14.61 -31.48 -22.28
C GLU A 80 -15.58 -30.41 -22.83
N SER A 81 -16.22 -29.61 -21.97
CA SER A 81 -17.21 -28.60 -22.38
C SER A 81 -16.85 -27.20 -21.90
N SER A 82 -17.25 -26.20 -22.67
CA SER A 82 -17.23 -24.80 -22.25
C SER A 82 -18.58 -24.39 -21.67
N VAL A 83 -18.55 -23.66 -20.56
CA VAL A 83 -19.72 -23.24 -19.78
C VAL A 83 -19.56 -21.79 -19.31
N PHE A 84 -20.62 -21.15 -18.85
CA PHE A 84 -20.61 -19.71 -18.54
C PHE A 84 -20.85 -19.43 -17.05
N VAL A 85 -20.11 -18.47 -16.50
CA VAL A 85 -20.29 -17.95 -15.13
C VAL A 85 -20.28 -16.43 -15.13
N ALA A 86 -21.03 -15.80 -14.24
CA ALA A 86 -21.07 -14.35 -14.15
C ALA A 86 -19.72 -13.80 -13.63
N ALA A 87 -19.14 -12.86 -14.37
CA ALA A 87 -17.78 -12.37 -14.19
C ALA A 87 -17.55 -11.67 -12.85
N ASN A 88 -18.58 -10.97 -12.33
CA ASN A 88 -18.55 -10.29 -11.04
C ASN A 88 -18.33 -11.22 -9.83
N PHE A 89 -18.48 -12.53 -10.01
CA PHE A 89 -18.26 -13.53 -8.95
C PHE A 89 -16.96 -14.32 -9.09
N ILE A 90 -16.12 -13.96 -10.06
CA ILE A 90 -14.79 -14.53 -10.25
C ILE A 90 -13.75 -13.42 -10.06
N LYS A 91 -12.78 -13.64 -9.18
CA LYS A 91 -11.60 -12.77 -9.03
C LYS A 91 -10.46 -13.32 -9.89
N PRO A 92 -10.03 -12.63 -10.96
CA PRO A 92 -8.88 -13.06 -11.76
C PRO A 92 -7.61 -13.17 -10.94
N ILE A 93 -6.83 -14.22 -11.19
CA ILE A 93 -5.52 -14.46 -10.57
C ILE A 93 -4.46 -13.84 -11.47
N ILE A 94 -4.20 -12.55 -11.26
CA ILE A 94 -3.15 -11.82 -11.95
C ILE A 94 -1.94 -11.63 -11.05
N LYS A 95 -0.74 -11.79 -11.61
CA LYS A 95 0.53 -11.49 -10.94
C LYS A 95 1.22 -10.35 -11.66
N SER A 96 2.02 -9.57 -10.94
CA SER A 96 2.93 -8.62 -11.57
C SER A 96 4.34 -9.22 -11.60
N GLY A 97 5.06 -8.97 -12.68
CA GLY A 97 6.45 -9.36 -12.83
C GLY A 97 7.27 -8.23 -13.45
N ARG A 98 8.59 -8.33 -13.35
CA ARG A 98 9.52 -7.36 -13.94
C ARG A 98 10.52 -8.07 -14.83
N VAL A 99 10.74 -7.54 -16.04
CA VAL A 99 11.78 -8.06 -16.93
C VAL A 99 13.16 -7.78 -16.33
N PHE A 100 14.00 -8.79 -16.14
CA PHE A 100 15.36 -8.59 -15.61
C PHE A 100 16.46 -8.71 -16.69
N SER A 101 16.14 -9.17 -17.89
CA SER A 101 17.07 -9.14 -19.04
C SER A 101 17.07 -7.77 -19.73
N ASN A 102 18.16 -7.40 -20.41
CA ASN A 102 18.26 -6.13 -21.13
C ASN A 102 17.15 -5.95 -22.17
N ILE A 103 16.88 -7.02 -22.93
CA ILE A 103 15.77 -7.14 -23.86
C ILE A 103 15.16 -8.54 -23.68
N LEU A 104 13.83 -8.64 -23.70
CA LEU A 104 13.08 -9.88 -23.66
C LEU A 104 12.04 -9.90 -24.79
N ASN A 105 12.06 -10.95 -25.60
CA ASN A 105 11.08 -11.13 -26.67
C ASN A 105 9.72 -11.51 -26.10
N VAL A 106 8.67 -10.85 -26.59
CA VAL A 106 7.28 -11.28 -26.45
C VAL A 106 6.96 -12.18 -27.63
N ARG A 107 6.52 -13.39 -27.37
CA ARG A 107 6.25 -14.41 -28.39
C ARG A 107 4.76 -14.72 -28.54
N SER A 108 4.36 -15.16 -29.72
CA SER A 108 2.96 -15.56 -29.99
C SER A 108 2.56 -16.86 -29.31
N LEU A 109 3.49 -17.80 -29.11
CA LEU A 109 3.27 -19.08 -28.41
C LEU A 109 4.35 -19.33 -27.34
N PRO A 110 4.13 -20.23 -26.35
CA PRO A 110 5.08 -20.54 -25.29
C PRO A 110 6.21 -21.48 -25.78
N ASN A 111 6.92 -21.11 -26.85
CA ASN A 111 8.08 -21.84 -27.37
C ASN A 111 9.10 -20.88 -28.01
N LYS A 112 10.30 -21.35 -28.39
CA LYS A 112 11.37 -20.48 -28.91
C LYS A 112 11.27 -20.24 -30.42
N GLU A 113 10.44 -21.03 -31.09
CA GLU A 113 10.30 -21.12 -32.54
C GLU A 113 9.20 -20.18 -33.05
N SER A 114 8.25 -19.77 -32.20
CA SER A 114 7.14 -18.92 -32.59
C SER A 114 7.54 -17.47 -32.84
N ASP A 115 6.71 -16.75 -33.60
CA ASP A 115 6.92 -15.34 -33.93
C ASP A 115 7.19 -14.45 -32.72
N ILE A 116 8.08 -13.49 -32.93
CA ILE A 116 8.36 -12.41 -31.98
C ILE A 116 7.40 -11.26 -32.29
N ILE A 117 6.36 -11.11 -31.47
CA ILE A 117 5.33 -10.08 -31.62
C ILE A 117 5.67 -8.78 -30.89
N GLY A 118 6.79 -8.76 -30.15
CA GLY A 118 7.25 -7.59 -29.43
C GLY A 118 8.56 -7.81 -28.68
N LYS A 119 9.08 -6.73 -28.09
CA LYS A 119 10.26 -6.74 -27.22
C LYS A 119 10.02 -5.84 -26.01
N LEU A 120 10.40 -6.31 -24.83
CA LEU A 120 10.35 -5.57 -23.57
C LEU A 120 11.77 -5.30 -23.10
N LYS A 121 12.04 -4.08 -22.65
CA LYS A 121 13.33 -3.72 -22.04
C LYS A 121 13.37 -4.17 -20.57
N ARG A 122 14.57 -4.25 -20.01
CA ARG A 122 14.80 -4.40 -18.57
C ARG A 122 13.90 -3.46 -17.77
N ASP A 123 13.50 -3.91 -16.59
CA ASP A 123 12.65 -3.18 -15.64
C ASP A 123 11.21 -2.92 -16.09
N LYS A 124 10.82 -3.34 -17.30
CA LYS A 124 9.44 -3.27 -17.74
C LYS A 124 8.57 -4.16 -16.85
N LYS A 125 7.55 -3.56 -16.25
CA LYS A 125 6.49 -4.27 -15.51
C LYS A 125 5.56 -4.98 -16.50
N VAL A 126 5.16 -6.21 -16.15
CA VAL A 126 4.23 -7.03 -16.92
C VAL A 126 3.12 -7.56 -16.01
N ILE A 127 1.92 -7.71 -16.58
CA ILE A 127 0.79 -8.37 -15.93
C ILE A 127 0.77 -9.79 -16.45
N ILE A 128 1.01 -10.74 -15.57
CA ILE A 128 1.00 -12.18 -15.82
C ILE A 128 -0.40 -12.69 -15.50
N VAL A 129 -1.00 -13.37 -16.47
CA VAL A 129 -2.36 -13.90 -16.37
C VAL A 129 -2.37 -15.43 -16.28
N ASP A 130 -1.28 -16.09 -16.67
CA ASP A 130 -1.11 -17.54 -16.54
C ASP A 130 0.37 -17.98 -16.61
N LYS A 131 0.64 -19.25 -16.28
CA LYS A 131 1.95 -19.89 -16.42
C LYS A 131 1.81 -21.28 -17.06
N LEU A 132 2.45 -21.46 -18.22
CA LEU A 132 2.54 -22.73 -18.92
C LEU A 132 4.01 -23.18 -18.95
N GLY A 133 4.34 -24.15 -18.09
CA GLY A 133 5.72 -24.64 -17.94
C GLY A 133 6.72 -23.51 -17.69
N GLY A 134 7.68 -23.36 -18.61
CA GLY A 134 8.72 -22.32 -18.58
C GLY A 134 8.31 -20.94 -19.07
N TRP A 135 7.01 -20.68 -19.30
CA TRP A 135 6.50 -19.46 -19.92
C TRP A 135 5.40 -18.79 -19.09
N TYR A 136 5.44 -17.47 -19.02
CA TYR A 136 4.34 -16.66 -18.52
C TYR A 136 3.51 -16.13 -19.68
N ARG A 137 2.19 -16.31 -19.61
CA ARG A 137 1.23 -15.60 -20.47
C ARG A 137 0.99 -14.22 -19.87
N ILE A 138 1.10 -13.18 -20.70
CA ILE A 138 0.95 -11.78 -20.28
C ILE A 138 -0.09 -11.07 -21.13
N LYS A 139 -0.72 -10.03 -20.56
CA LYS A 139 -1.44 -9.05 -21.37
C LYS A 139 -0.42 -8.20 -22.14
N TYR A 140 -0.54 -8.13 -23.46
CA TYR A 140 0.35 -7.38 -24.33
C TYR A 140 -0.43 -6.66 -25.44
N LYS A 141 -0.47 -5.33 -25.37
CA LYS A 141 -1.34 -4.49 -26.21
C LYS A 141 -2.81 -4.95 -26.08
N GLU A 142 -3.52 -5.12 -27.19
CA GLU A 142 -4.90 -5.60 -27.26
C GLU A 142 -5.02 -7.13 -27.27
N THR A 143 -3.92 -7.87 -27.08
CA THR A 143 -3.90 -9.34 -27.10
C THR A 143 -3.05 -9.90 -25.95
N PHE A 144 -2.69 -11.19 -26.06
CA PHE A 144 -1.79 -11.88 -25.15
C PHE A 144 -0.48 -12.24 -25.85
N GLY A 145 0.57 -12.38 -25.05
CA GLY A 145 1.85 -12.89 -25.50
C GLY A 145 2.54 -13.71 -24.42
N TYR A 146 3.61 -14.39 -24.80
CA TYR A 146 4.37 -15.26 -23.93
C TYR A 146 5.78 -14.72 -23.69
N LEU A 147 6.20 -14.77 -22.42
CA LEU A 147 7.55 -14.44 -21.98
C LEU A 147 8.17 -15.66 -21.32
N SER A 148 9.45 -15.92 -21.57
CA SER A 148 10.14 -16.98 -20.82
C SER A 148 10.21 -16.60 -19.35
N ALA A 149 9.69 -17.47 -18.49
CA ALA A 149 9.63 -17.26 -17.05
C ALA A 149 11.01 -17.08 -16.42
N LYS A 150 12.04 -17.65 -17.05
CA LYS A 150 13.45 -17.49 -16.68
C LYS A 150 13.88 -16.03 -16.61
N TYR A 151 13.25 -15.11 -17.35
CA TYR A 151 13.66 -13.70 -17.45
C TYR A 151 12.73 -12.72 -16.74
N ILE A 152 11.81 -13.25 -15.93
CA ILE A 152 10.85 -12.45 -15.17
C ILE A 152 11.10 -12.61 -13.68
N ASP A 153 11.41 -11.50 -13.04
CA ASP A 153 11.47 -11.41 -11.59
C ASP A 153 10.06 -11.24 -11.05
N LEU A 154 9.55 -12.30 -10.41
CA LEU A 154 8.30 -12.27 -9.65
C LEU A 154 8.48 -11.69 -8.26
N LYS A 155 9.73 -11.60 -7.78
CA LYS A 155 10.02 -10.78 -6.62
C LYS A 155 9.85 -9.36 -7.13
N VAL A 156 8.67 -8.80 -6.89
CA VAL A 156 8.62 -7.35 -6.75
C VAL A 156 9.70 -7.09 -5.71
N ARG A 157 10.86 -6.56 -6.11
CA ARG A 157 11.75 -5.86 -5.18
C ARG A 157 10.94 -4.67 -4.68
N ARG A 158 9.96 -4.94 -3.81
CA ARG A 158 9.54 -4.00 -2.80
C ARG A 158 10.84 -3.71 -2.09
N LYS A 159 11.19 -2.43 -1.98
CA LYS A 159 12.13 -2.00 -0.95
C LYS A 159 11.73 -2.79 0.32
N SER A 160 12.65 -3.52 0.92
CA SER A 160 12.32 -4.26 2.14
C SER A 160 12.11 -3.22 3.22
N TYR A 161 10.86 -2.82 3.42
CA TYR A 161 10.50 -1.85 4.43
C TYR A 161 10.68 -2.49 5.81
N LEU A 162 11.13 -1.70 6.78
CA LEU A 162 11.60 -2.21 8.06
C LEU A 162 10.46 -2.89 8.85
N TYR A 163 9.21 -2.45 8.64
CA TYR A 163 8.05 -3.06 9.28
C TYR A 163 7.78 -4.52 8.87
N THR A 164 8.36 -5.02 7.78
CA THR A 164 8.23 -6.43 7.37
C THR A 164 9.36 -7.32 7.88
N ASN A 165 10.39 -6.74 8.52
CA ASN A 165 11.49 -7.50 9.10
C ASN A 165 11.09 -8.07 10.46
N LEU A 166 10.96 -9.39 10.55
CA LEU A 166 10.54 -10.07 11.78
C LEU A 166 11.62 -10.04 12.87
N GLU A 167 12.90 -10.09 12.50
CA GLU A 167 14.02 -10.02 13.46
C GLU A 167 14.05 -8.65 14.14
N LEU A 168 13.93 -7.57 13.37
CA LEU A 168 13.87 -6.22 13.91
C LEU A 168 12.64 -5.99 14.81
N GLN A 169 11.53 -6.67 14.54
CA GLN A 169 10.34 -6.62 15.40
C GLN A 169 10.55 -7.29 16.76
N GLN A 170 11.50 -8.21 16.88
CA GLN A 170 11.82 -8.89 18.14
C GLN A 170 12.92 -8.17 18.96
N VAL A 171 13.51 -7.09 18.44
CA VAL A 171 14.53 -6.33 19.16
C VAL A 171 13.94 -5.79 20.48
N VAL A 172 14.61 -6.08 21.59
CA VAL A 172 14.33 -5.48 22.90
C VAL A 172 14.65 -3.99 22.79
N LEU A 173 13.65 -3.14 23.01
CA LEU A 173 13.77 -1.70 22.77
C LEU A 173 14.68 -1.00 23.78
N GLU A 174 14.57 -1.40 25.04
CA GLU A 174 15.23 -0.74 26.16
C GLU A 174 16.68 -1.23 26.29
N PRO A 175 17.66 -0.33 26.36
CA PRO A 175 19.04 -0.67 26.65
C PRO A 175 19.19 -1.30 28.04
N GLU A 176 20.12 -2.25 28.15
CA GLU A 176 20.48 -2.87 29.44
C GLU A 176 21.07 -1.84 30.41
N VAL A 177 21.97 -0.99 29.90
CA VAL A 177 22.51 0.16 30.64
C VAL A 177 21.66 1.38 30.35
N ARG A 178 20.83 1.77 31.33
CA ARG A 178 20.01 2.99 31.26
C ARG A 178 20.76 4.19 31.84
N VAL A 179 20.46 5.36 31.33
CA VAL A 179 20.97 6.62 31.89
C VAL A 179 20.00 7.22 32.90
N GLU A 180 20.55 7.82 33.95
CA GLU A 180 19.77 8.55 34.94
C GLU A 180 19.03 9.74 34.30
N VAL A 181 17.75 9.93 34.63
CA VAL A 181 16.89 10.96 34.04
C VAL A 181 16.98 12.26 34.85
N ILE A 182 18.03 13.03 34.61
CA ILE A 182 18.32 14.30 35.27
C ILE A 182 18.46 15.47 34.28
N GLY A 183 18.55 16.68 34.82
CA GLY A 183 18.77 17.91 34.05
C GLY A 183 17.48 18.63 33.65
N ASN A 184 17.62 19.55 32.70
CA ASN A 184 16.51 20.36 32.19
C ASN A 184 15.52 19.52 31.36
N ARG A 185 14.40 20.14 30.93
CA ARG A 185 13.35 19.47 30.15
C ARG A 185 13.89 18.69 28.93
N ILE A 186 14.77 19.30 28.14
CA ILE A 186 15.31 18.68 26.91
C ILE A 186 16.20 17.49 27.29
N GLN A 187 17.08 17.66 28.26
CA GLN A 187 17.97 16.61 28.77
C GLN A 187 17.18 15.39 29.28
N ARG A 188 16.07 15.62 29.99
CA ARG A 188 15.18 14.57 30.47
C ARG A 188 14.49 13.84 29.32
N ILE A 189 13.99 14.56 28.32
CA ILE A 189 13.34 13.97 27.13
C ILE A 189 14.31 13.03 26.40
N VAL A 190 15.52 13.49 26.09
CA VAL A 190 16.47 12.67 25.32
C VAL A 190 16.93 11.43 26.09
N ARG A 191 17.09 11.54 27.42
CA ARG A 191 17.41 10.42 28.31
C ARG A 191 16.28 9.39 28.38
N LEU A 192 15.05 9.85 28.52
CA LEU A 192 13.86 8.98 28.50
C LEU A 192 13.71 8.28 27.15
N ALA A 193 13.85 9.01 26.04
CA ALA A 193 13.78 8.43 24.71
C ALA A 193 14.85 7.37 24.47
N TYR A 194 16.09 7.60 24.93
CA TYR A 194 17.15 6.59 24.90
C TYR A 194 16.78 5.37 25.75
N ASN A 195 16.39 5.57 27.01
CA ASN A 195 16.07 4.46 27.91
C ASN A 195 14.92 3.60 27.38
N LYS A 196 13.94 4.20 26.67
CA LYS A 196 12.80 3.49 26.10
C LYS A 196 13.12 2.76 24.79
N TYR A 197 13.94 3.34 23.90
CA TYR A 197 14.05 2.88 22.51
C TYR A 197 15.48 2.67 22.00
N GLY A 198 16.48 2.89 22.86
CA GLY A 198 17.88 3.04 22.48
C GLY A 198 18.46 1.88 21.68
N ASN A 199 18.10 0.63 21.97
CA ASN A 199 18.63 -0.53 21.25
C ASN A 199 18.19 -0.52 19.78
N LEU A 200 16.89 -0.36 19.52
CA LEU A 200 16.39 -0.37 18.14
C LEU A 200 16.84 0.87 17.37
N LEU A 201 16.83 2.04 18.02
CA LEU A 201 17.36 3.26 17.41
C LEU A 201 18.84 3.13 17.07
N MET A 202 19.63 2.49 17.94
CA MET A 202 21.06 2.26 17.71
C MET A 202 21.30 1.28 16.56
N GLU A 203 20.58 0.16 16.53
CA GLU A 203 20.67 -0.84 15.47
C GLU A 203 20.41 -0.22 14.09
N LEU A 204 19.30 0.51 13.94
CA LEU A 204 18.96 1.16 12.68
C LEU A 204 19.88 2.35 12.36
N SER A 205 20.32 3.10 13.37
CA SER A 205 21.30 4.19 13.21
C SER A 205 22.62 3.67 12.64
N LYS A 206 23.12 2.53 13.12
CA LYS A 206 24.35 1.88 12.63
C LYS A 206 24.23 1.50 11.16
N GLN A 207 23.11 0.92 10.73
CA GLN A 207 22.88 0.55 9.32
C GLN A 207 22.91 1.77 8.39
N LEU A 208 22.46 2.92 8.88
CA LEU A 208 22.49 4.18 8.13
C LEU A 208 23.70 5.06 8.46
N GLY A 209 24.63 4.64 9.30
CA GLY A 209 25.77 5.45 9.74
C GLY A 209 25.38 6.84 10.26
N ILE A 210 24.24 6.95 10.96
CA ILE A 210 23.75 8.19 11.58
C ILE A 210 24.07 8.15 13.07
N ASP A 211 24.43 9.28 13.69
CA ASP A 211 24.60 9.36 15.14
C ASP A 211 23.26 9.08 15.86
N LEU A 212 23.27 8.19 16.86
CA LEU A 212 22.08 7.88 17.68
C LEU A 212 21.44 9.16 18.27
N ALA A 213 22.28 10.07 18.76
CA ALA A 213 21.85 11.37 19.29
C ALA A 213 21.04 12.19 18.29
N ALA A 214 21.35 12.09 16.98
CA ALA A 214 20.62 12.82 15.95
C ALA A 214 19.21 12.26 15.76
N VAL A 215 19.04 10.94 15.75
CA VAL A 215 17.72 10.31 15.63
C VAL A 215 16.88 10.54 16.89
N VAL A 216 17.49 10.47 18.08
CA VAL A 216 16.83 10.82 19.34
C VAL A 216 16.41 12.29 19.36
N ALA A 217 17.22 13.19 18.79
CA ALA A 217 16.85 14.59 18.64
C ALA A 217 15.63 14.77 17.73
N VAL A 218 15.53 14.03 16.62
CA VAL A 218 14.33 14.07 15.75
C VAL A 218 13.07 13.72 16.54
N ILE A 219 13.01 12.54 17.18
CA ILE A 219 11.81 12.12 17.91
C ILE A 219 11.54 13.02 19.15
N GLY A 220 12.58 13.57 19.76
CA GLY A 220 12.46 14.54 20.85
C GLY A 220 11.80 15.85 20.40
N VAL A 221 12.19 16.37 19.23
CA VAL A 221 11.61 17.60 18.66
C VAL A 221 10.18 17.36 18.16
N GLU A 222 9.92 16.24 17.48
CA GLU A 222 8.62 15.98 16.86
C GLU A 222 7.51 15.64 17.86
N SER A 223 7.83 14.90 18.92
CA SER A 223 6.81 14.34 19.83
C SER A 223 7.19 14.40 21.31
N GLY A 224 8.32 15.02 21.65
CA GLY A 224 8.84 14.96 23.03
C GLY A 224 9.33 13.56 23.43
N GLY A 225 9.57 12.67 22.46
CA GLY A 225 9.97 11.28 22.71
C GLY A 225 8.83 10.33 23.06
N GLU A 226 7.57 10.76 22.93
CA GLU A 226 6.40 9.93 23.22
C GLU A 226 5.63 9.61 21.93
N GLY A 227 5.42 8.32 21.65
CA GLY A 227 4.62 7.88 20.51
C GLY A 227 3.17 7.57 20.85
N PHE A 228 2.85 7.42 22.13
CA PHE A 228 1.52 7.08 22.62
C PHE A 228 1.10 8.03 23.74
N ASP A 229 -0.20 8.28 23.82
CA ASP A 229 -0.87 8.93 24.94
C ASP A 229 -2.08 8.08 25.32
N ASP A 230 -2.15 7.65 26.59
CA ASP A 230 -3.20 6.74 27.09
C ASP A 230 -3.45 5.51 26.20
N GLY A 231 -2.36 4.85 25.77
CA GLY A 231 -2.41 3.66 24.91
C GLY A 231 -2.82 3.91 23.45
N LYS A 232 -3.12 5.15 23.06
CA LYS A 232 -3.43 5.52 21.66
C LYS A 232 -2.24 6.19 21.01
N VAL A 233 -2.04 5.97 19.72
CA VAL A 233 -0.97 6.65 18.98
C VAL A 233 -1.13 8.17 19.09
N LEU A 234 -0.03 8.89 19.35
CA LEU A 234 -0.01 10.35 19.37
C LEU A 234 -0.29 10.86 17.96
N ILE A 235 -1.29 11.73 17.79
CA ILE A 235 -1.67 12.27 16.49
C ILE A 235 -1.80 13.79 16.52
N ARG A 236 -1.82 14.36 15.33
CA ARG A 236 -2.28 15.73 15.11
C ARG A 236 -3.14 15.78 13.84
N PHE A 237 -4.41 16.14 13.99
CA PHE A 237 -5.37 16.24 12.91
C PHE A 237 -5.29 17.59 12.21
N GLU A 238 -5.11 17.59 10.89
CA GLU A 238 -4.95 18.81 10.11
C GLU A 238 -6.23 19.11 9.32
N ASN A 239 -7.13 19.95 9.87
CA ASN A 239 -8.38 20.36 9.20
C ASN A 239 -8.14 20.89 7.79
N HIS A 240 -7.05 21.63 7.57
CA HIS A 240 -6.73 22.17 6.25
C HIS A 240 -6.33 21.09 5.22
N LEU A 241 -5.75 19.96 5.68
CA LEU A 241 -5.51 18.79 4.84
C LEU A 241 -6.81 18.03 4.59
N PHE A 242 -7.62 17.82 5.62
CA PHE A 242 -8.92 17.18 5.46
C PHE A 242 -9.84 17.99 4.54
N TYR A 243 -9.79 19.32 4.59
CA TYR A 243 -10.45 20.19 3.62
C TYR A 243 -9.92 19.96 2.21
N ARG A 244 -8.59 19.92 2.03
CA ARG A 244 -7.97 19.73 0.72
C ARG A 244 -8.42 18.43 0.06
N TYR A 245 -8.54 17.36 0.84
CA TYR A 245 -8.81 16.02 0.32
C TYR A 245 -10.30 15.66 0.29
N TRP A 246 -11.08 16.07 1.28
CA TRP A 246 -12.50 15.73 1.43
C TRP A 246 -13.41 16.95 1.45
N GLY A 247 -13.05 17.99 2.22
CA GLY A 247 -13.91 19.14 2.46
C GLY A 247 -14.14 20.06 1.24
N LYS A 248 -13.27 20.04 0.22
CA LYS A 248 -13.48 20.76 -1.04
C LYS A 248 -14.75 20.33 -1.76
N GLU A 249 -15.02 19.02 -1.77
CA GLU A 249 -16.20 18.44 -2.41
C GLU A 249 -17.40 18.42 -1.44
N ASN A 250 -17.13 18.46 -0.12
CA ASN A 250 -18.12 18.35 0.94
C ASN A 250 -18.25 19.63 1.78
N GLY A 251 -18.17 20.79 1.13
CA GLY A 251 -17.98 22.09 1.79
C GLY A 251 -19.05 22.46 2.83
N LYS A 252 -20.31 22.06 2.62
CA LYS A 252 -21.40 22.32 3.58
C LYS A 252 -21.16 21.60 4.91
N ILE A 253 -20.88 20.29 4.85
CA ILE A 253 -20.61 19.48 6.04
C ILE A 253 -19.28 19.93 6.67
N PHE A 254 -18.26 20.18 5.85
CA PHE A 254 -16.98 20.65 6.37
C PHE A 254 -17.13 21.93 7.21
N LYS A 255 -17.81 22.95 6.68
CA LYS A 255 -18.01 24.24 7.38
C LYS A 255 -18.87 24.12 8.63
N ALA A 256 -19.74 23.11 8.72
CA ALA A 256 -20.54 22.86 9.90
C ALA A 256 -19.68 22.40 11.09
N HIS A 257 -18.67 21.56 10.85
CA HIS A 257 -17.93 20.85 11.91
C HIS A 257 -16.46 21.24 12.04
N PHE A 258 -15.83 21.78 11.00
CA PHE A 258 -14.40 22.07 10.95
C PHE A 258 -14.14 23.49 10.49
N LYS A 259 -13.12 24.12 11.06
CA LYS A 259 -12.54 25.34 10.51
C LYS A 259 -11.05 25.44 10.79
N PHE A 260 -10.39 26.30 10.04
CA PHE A 260 -8.99 26.68 10.20
C PHE A 260 -8.85 28.15 9.77
N SER A 261 -7.71 28.77 10.08
CA SER A 261 -7.46 30.18 9.77
C SER A 261 -7.40 30.44 8.27
N ASN A 262 -8.06 31.51 7.81
CA ASN A 262 -7.99 31.95 6.41
C ASN A 262 -6.61 32.50 6.03
N ASP A 263 -5.91 33.18 6.95
CA ASP A 263 -4.57 33.74 6.70
C ASP A 263 -3.48 32.67 6.62
N LYS A 264 -3.34 31.89 7.69
CA LYS A 264 -2.36 30.79 7.79
C LYS A 264 -3.10 29.48 7.97
N LYS A 265 -3.28 28.75 6.87
CA LYS A 265 -4.14 27.54 6.83
C LYS A 265 -3.77 26.45 7.85
N TRP A 266 -2.52 26.42 8.32
CA TRP A 266 -2.04 25.47 9.34
C TRP A 266 -2.32 25.93 10.80
N LEU A 267 -2.96 27.08 11.00
CA LEU A 267 -3.34 27.62 12.32
C LEU A 267 -4.86 27.68 12.48
N GLY A 268 -5.31 27.92 13.72
CA GLY A 268 -6.71 28.20 14.04
C GLY A 268 -7.66 27.02 13.80
N HIS A 269 -7.13 25.80 13.83
CA HIS A 269 -7.92 24.59 13.67
C HIS A 269 -8.89 24.44 14.85
N LYS A 270 -10.17 24.35 14.52
CA LYS A 270 -11.26 24.18 15.49
C LYS A 270 -12.24 23.13 14.99
N PHE A 271 -12.87 22.44 15.93
CA PHE A 271 -13.83 21.38 15.69
C PHE A 271 -15.04 21.55 16.60
N ARG A 272 -16.19 21.03 16.16
CA ARG A 272 -17.39 20.85 16.97
C ARG A 272 -18.22 19.70 16.42
N LYS A 273 -18.83 18.93 17.32
CA LYS A 273 -19.56 17.71 16.97
C LYS A 273 -20.92 18.03 16.37
N ASP A 274 -21.67 18.92 17.02
CA ASP A 274 -22.94 19.40 16.52
C ASP A 274 -22.81 20.79 15.89
N ALA A 275 -23.65 21.10 14.91
CA ALA A 275 -23.55 22.33 14.13
C ALA A 275 -23.88 23.60 14.95
N ASP A 276 -24.50 23.43 16.11
CA ASP A 276 -24.89 24.50 17.03
C ASP A 276 -23.94 24.63 18.24
N ASP A 277 -23.03 23.67 18.41
CA ASP A 277 -22.04 23.70 19.48
C ASP A 277 -21.05 24.87 19.32
N GLU A 278 -20.46 25.26 20.45
CA GLU A 278 -19.32 26.17 20.46
C GLU A 278 -18.09 25.56 19.77
N TRP A 279 -17.30 26.42 19.15
CA TRP A 279 -16.08 25.98 18.46
C TRP A 279 -14.95 25.67 19.44
N GLY A 280 -14.59 24.40 19.56
CA GLY A 280 -13.48 23.93 20.38
C GLY A 280 -12.12 23.94 19.66
N SER A 281 -11.07 24.35 20.36
CA SER A 281 -9.68 24.03 19.97
C SER A 281 -9.34 22.62 20.44
N PHE A 282 -8.63 21.86 19.61
CA PHE A 282 -8.25 20.47 19.92
C PHE A 282 -6.73 20.22 19.92
N HIS A 283 -5.95 21.08 19.25
CA HIS A 283 -4.49 20.91 19.22
C HIS A 283 -3.85 20.99 20.59
N GLY A 284 -2.98 20.00 20.88
CA GLY A 284 -2.27 19.87 22.15
C GLY A 284 -3.02 19.02 23.19
N ASP A 285 -4.21 18.52 22.85
CA ASP A 285 -5.03 17.65 23.69
C ASP A 285 -5.34 16.37 22.89
N GLN A 286 -4.68 15.26 23.24
CA GLN A 286 -4.78 14.02 22.47
C GLN A 286 -6.18 13.40 22.53
N TYR A 287 -6.91 13.56 23.63
CA TYR A 287 -8.30 13.11 23.71
C TYR A 287 -9.13 13.81 22.63
N LYS A 288 -9.01 15.14 22.51
CA LYS A 288 -9.73 15.93 21.50
C LYS A 288 -9.23 15.65 20.08
N GLU A 289 -7.93 15.49 19.87
CA GLU A 289 -7.37 15.10 18.57
C GLU A 289 -7.99 13.78 18.07
N HIS A 290 -8.11 12.79 18.95
CA HIS A 290 -8.75 11.51 18.64
C HIS A 290 -10.27 11.62 18.48
N GLU A 291 -10.93 12.54 19.20
CA GLU A 291 -12.35 12.83 19.00
C GLU A 291 -12.62 13.39 17.59
N VAL A 292 -11.83 14.38 17.15
CA VAL A 292 -11.91 14.95 15.80
C VAL A 292 -11.65 13.88 14.74
N LEU A 293 -10.60 13.07 14.94
CA LEU A 293 -10.28 11.96 14.03
C LEU A 293 -11.42 10.94 13.96
N ALA A 294 -11.99 10.53 15.10
CA ALA A 294 -13.08 9.57 15.15
C ALA A 294 -14.33 10.10 14.43
N PHE A 295 -14.61 11.40 14.52
CA PHE A 295 -15.67 12.03 13.74
C PHE A 295 -15.34 12.02 12.24
N ALA A 296 -14.15 12.47 11.86
CA ALA A 296 -13.73 12.55 10.46
C ALA A 296 -13.69 11.17 9.78
N ARG A 297 -13.30 10.10 10.49
CA ARG A 297 -13.29 8.72 9.96
C ARG A 297 -14.68 8.19 9.62
N LYS A 298 -15.74 8.71 10.26
CA LYS A 298 -17.14 8.39 9.87
C LYS A 298 -17.55 9.03 8.55
N LEU A 299 -16.93 10.16 8.19
CA LEU A 299 -17.17 10.86 6.94
C LEU A 299 -16.38 10.22 5.79
N ASP A 300 -15.10 9.96 6.02
CA ASP A 300 -14.24 9.18 5.13
C ASP A 300 -13.01 8.67 5.90
N GLU A 301 -12.88 7.36 6.05
CA GLU A 301 -11.80 6.75 6.82
C GLU A 301 -10.41 7.03 6.23
N ASN A 302 -10.24 6.86 4.92
CA ASN A 302 -8.94 6.99 4.29
C ASN A 302 -8.49 8.46 4.24
N LEU A 303 -9.40 9.37 3.89
CA LEU A 303 -9.09 10.80 3.78
C LEU A 303 -8.87 11.46 5.15
N ALA A 304 -9.53 10.97 6.20
CA ALA A 304 -9.24 11.37 7.57
C ALA A 304 -7.83 10.92 7.99
N LEU A 305 -7.47 9.65 7.76
CA LEU A 305 -6.17 9.10 8.16
C LEU A 305 -4.98 9.67 7.38
N ILE A 306 -5.13 10.07 6.10
CA ILE A 306 -4.04 10.79 5.41
C ILE A 306 -3.84 12.23 5.92
N SER A 307 -4.80 12.75 6.69
CA SER A 307 -4.85 14.12 7.22
C SER A 307 -4.34 14.24 8.65
N ILE A 308 -3.81 13.16 9.24
CA ILE A 308 -3.13 13.19 10.55
C ILE A 308 -1.62 12.99 10.40
N SER A 309 -0.81 13.64 11.25
CA SER A 309 0.53 13.16 11.58
C SER A 309 0.45 12.17 12.74
N MET A 310 1.35 11.18 12.76
CA MET A 310 1.27 10.05 13.70
C MET A 310 2.61 9.73 14.37
N GLY A 311 2.54 9.38 15.65
CA GLY A 311 3.56 8.71 16.44
C GLY A 311 4.81 9.55 16.73
N LEU A 312 5.86 8.85 17.18
CA LEU A 312 7.17 9.43 17.47
C LEU A 312 7.69 10.41 16.38
N PRO A 313 7.62 10.06 15.08
CA PRO A 313 8.18 10.91 14.03
C PRO A 313 7.19 11.93 13.47
N GLN A 314 5.94 11.96 13.93
CA GLN A 314 4.90 12.81 13.35
C GLN A 314 4.79 12.70 11.81
N ILE A 315 4.90 11.48 11.27
CA ILE A 315 4.76 11.26 9.82
C ILE A 315 3.29 11.43 9.42
N LEU A 316 3.04 12.30 8.44
CA LEU A 316 1.71 12.49 7.86
C LEU A 316 1.24 11.23 7.13
N GLY A 317 0.01 10.78 7.39
CA GLY A 317 -0.54 9.53 6.84
C GLY A 317 -0.57 9.47 5.31
N ARG A 318 -0.62 10.62 4.62
CA ARG A 318 -0.46 10.68 3.16
C ARG A 318 0.87 10.07 2.65
N ASN A 319 1.87 9.92 3.53
CA ASN A 319 3.16 9.33 3.23
C ASN A 319 3.20 7.80 3.44
N SER A 320 2.08 7.15 3.75
CA SER A 320 2.00 5.69 3.98
C SER A 320 2.67 4.87 2.87
N LYS A 321 2.40 5.21 1.60
CA LYS A 321 3.03 4.56 0.44
C LYS A 321 4.53 4.81 0.32
N LEU A 322 5.01 5.98 0.76
CA LEU A 322 6.44 6.31 0.72
C LEU A 322 7.24 5.39 1.66
N ILE A 323 6.65 5.07 2.81
CA ILE A 323 7.23 4.17 3.83
C ILE A 323 6.73 2.72 3.70
N GLY A 324 6.05 2.40 2.60
CA GLY A 324 5.85 1.02 2.16
C GLY A 324 4.56 0.32 2.53
N TYR A 325 3.61 1.03 3.14
CA TYR A 325 2.27 0.49 3.36
C TYR A 325 1.44 0.56 2.07
N ASP A 326 0.60 -0.45 1.83
CA ASP A 326 -0.25 -0.47 0.64
C ASP A 326 -1.36 0.59 0.74
N ASN A 327 -1.79 0.92 1.97
CA ASN A 327 -2.73 1.99 2.28
C ASN A 327 -2.47 2.61 3.67
N VAL A 328 -3.16 3.71 3.98
CA VAL A 328 -2.97 4.44 5.25
C VAL A 328 -3.60 3.76 6.47
N VAL A 329 -4.65 2.94 6.28
CA VAL A 329 -5.28 2.17 7.36
C VAL A 329 -4.28 1.18 7.93
N GLU A 330 -3.58 0.45 7.07
CA GLU A 330 -2.51 -0.48 7.48
C GLU A 330 -1.38 0.24 8.23
N MET A 331 -0.97 1.43 7.78
CA MET A 331 -0.01 2.26 8.51
C MET A 331 -0.52 2.61 9.91
N TYR A 332 -1.78 3.08 10.02
CA TYR A 332 -2.39 3.47 11.28
C TYR A 332 -2.54 2.30 12.24
N GLU A 333 -2.96 1.12 11.77
CA GLU A 333 -3.06 -0.11 12.57
C GLU A 333 -1.69 -0.54 13.12
N ASN A 334 -0.66 -0.55 12.28
CA ASN A 334 0.70 -0.86 12.72
C ASN A 334 1.22 0.17 13.72
N PHE A 335 0.96 1.46 13.49
CA PHE A 335 1.35 2.50 14.43
C PHE A 335 0.59 2.41 15.77
N ASN A 336 -0.66 1.93 15.79
CA ASN A 336 -1.35 1.66 17.06
C ASN A 336 -0.85 0.38 17.75
N ARG A 337 -0.28 -0.56 16.99
CA ARG A 337 0.15 -1.86 17.52
C ARG A 337 1.37 -1.76 18.43
N ASP A 338 2.41 -1.04 18.00
CA ASP A 338 3.68 -1.00 18.73
C ASP A 338 4.52 0.21 18.31
N ILE A 339 5.28 0.77 19.26
CA ILE A 339 6.19 1.90 19.06
C ILE A 339 7.27 1.61 18.01
N ARG A 340 7.65 0.34 17.83
CA ARG A 340 8.59 -0.13 16.80
C ARG A 340 8.15 0.29 15.40
N PHE A 341 6.85 0.28 15.11
CA PHE A 341 6.34 0.68 13.79
C PHE A 341 6.50 2.17 13.52
N HIS A 342 6.52 3.01 14.57
CA HIS A 342 6.84 4.44 14.43
C HIS A 342 8.31 4.61 14.08
N ILE A 343 9.19 3.87 14.76
CA ILE A 343 10.64 3.88 14.53
C ILE A 343 10.96 3.37 13.11
N PHE A 344 10.39 2.24 12.68
CA PHE A 344 10.51 1.75 11.30
C PHE A 344 10.04 2.80 10.29
N GLY A 345 8.87 3.40 10.54
CA GLY A 345 8.34 4.48 9.70
C GLY A 345 9.30 5.66 9.57
N LEU A 346 9.94 6.08 10.67
CA LEU A 346 10.95 7.14 10.65
C LEU A 346 12.09 6.80 9.71
N PHE A 347 12.73 5.65 9.90
CA PHE A 347 13.90 5.25 9.12
C PHE A 347 13.56 5.00 7.65
N ASP A 348 12.38 4.45 7.34
CA ASP A 348 11.93 4.28 5.96
C ASP A 348 11.58 5.61 5.26
N PHE A 349 11.17 6.62 6.03
CA PHE A 349 10.88 7.97 5.56
C PHE A 349 12.15 8.77 5.24
N LEU A 350 13.29 8.44 5.88
CA LEU A 350 14.56 9.12 5.65
C LEU A 350 15.05 8.94 4.20
N SER A 351 14.98 10.02 3.42
CA SER A 351 15.57 10.08 2.08
C SER A 351 17.11 10.15 2.15
N PRO A 352 17.84 9.77 1.08
CA PRO A 352 19.31 9.87 1.06
C PRO A 352 19.86 11.26 1.41
N ARG A 353 19.14 12.34 1.05
CA ARG A 353 19.52 13.70 1.43
C ARG A 353 19.35 13.95 2.92
N MET A 354 18.22 13.52 3.50
CA MET A 354 17.99 13.65 4.94
C MET A 354 19.01 12.86 5.75
N ILE A 355 19.36 11.64 5.31
CA ILE A 355 20.44 10.84 5.90
C ILE A 355 21.75 11.60 5.86
N LYS A 356 22.15 12.16 4.70
CA LYS A 356 23.35 12.97 4.58
C LYS A 356 23.36 14.15 5.58
N TYR A 357 22.25 14.86 5.71
CA TYR A 357 22.16 16.00 6.62
C TYR A 357 22.28 15.58 8.09
N LEU A 358 21.67 14.46 8.50
CA LEU A 358 21.84 13.94 9.85
C LEU A 358 23.28 13.50 10.13
N ARG A 359 23.93 12.80 9.18
CA ARG A 359 25.35 12.42 9.28
C ARG A 359 26.27 13.62 9.45
N ASN A 360 26.00 14.69 8.73
CA ASN A 360 26.81 15.91 8.75
C ASN A 360 26.38 16.92 9.81
N LYS A 361 25.36 16.60 10.64
CA LYS A 361 24.80 17.52 11.66
C LYS A 361 24.28 18.83 11.06
N GLU A 362 23.84 18.78 9.79
CA GLU A 362 23.26 19.92 9.07
C GLU A 362 21.76 20.07 9.41
N PHE A 363 21.43 20.31 10.68
CA PHE A 363 20.05 20.20 11.18
C PHE A 363 19.06 21.19 10.54
N VAL A 364 19.50 22.39 10.16
CA VAL A 364 18.65 23.34 9.42
C VAL A 364 18.28 22.80 8.05
N ASN A 365 19.22 22.14 7.36
CA ASN A 365 18.95 21.49 6.08
C ASN A 365 18.04 20.27 6.28
N PHE A 366 18.27 19.45 7.31
CA PHE A 366 17.35 18.37 7.65
C PHE A 366 15.92 18.86 7.89
N ALA A 367 15.74 19.84 8.78
CA ALA A 367 14.43 20.41 9.12
C ALA A 367 13.70 20.98 7.90
N LYS A 368 14.42 21.58 6.94
CA LYS A 368 13.84 22.07 5.69
C LYS A 368 13.17 20.96 4.88
N TYR A 369 13.76 19.77 4.85
CA TYR A 369 13.21 18.62 4.11
C TYR A 369 12.17 17.85 4.93
N TYR A 370 12.33 17.80 6.25
CA TYR A 370 11.46 17.05 7.13
C TYR A 370 10.16 17.81 7.46
N ASN A 371 10.27 19.07 7.93
CA ASN A 371 9.13 19.90 8.35
C ASN A 371 8.72 20.95 7.31
N GLY A 372 9.57 21.21 6.31
CA GLY A 372 9.37 22.22 5.28
C GLY A 372 10.14 23.52 5.52
N ALA A 373 10.22 24.37 4.49
CA ALA A 373 11.11 25.54 4.49
C ALA A 373 10.68 26.67 5.45
N GLY A 374 9.39 26.76 5.80
CA GLY A 374 8.83 27.93 6.52
C GLY A 374 9.41 28.17 7.92
N GLN A 375 9.86 27.12 8.62
CA GLN A 375 10.42 27.24 9.98
C GLN A 375 11.76 26.49 10.14
N ALA A 376 12.45 26.19 9.03
CA ALA A 376 13.63 25.33 9.03
C ALA A 376 14.75 25.79 10.00
N ARG A 377 14.99 27.10 10.15
CA ARG A 377 15.99 27.63 11.10
C ARG A 377 15.62 27.35 12.55
N ARG A 378 14.34 27.52 12.90
CA ARG A 378 13.83 27.30 14.26
C ARG A 378 13.89 25.83 14.64
N TYR A 379 13.36 24.96 13.78
CA TYR A 379 13.43 23.50 13.99
C TYR A 379 14.87 23.00 13.97
N GLY A 380 15.73 23.51 13.09
CA GLY A 380 17.15 23.18 13.08
C GLY A 380 17.86 23.55 14.38
N LYS A 381 17.54 24.69 14.99
CA LYS A 381 18.07 25.05 16.31
C LYS A 381 17.59 24.11 17.40
N TRP A 382 16.30 23.75 17.41
CA TRP A 382 15.79 22.75 18.36
C TRP A 382 16.46 21.39 18.20
N LEU A 383 16.64 20.91 16.97
CA LEU A 383 17.36 19.65 16.71
C LEU A 383 18.80 19.71 17.25
N GLN A 384 19.50 20.83 17.07
CA GLN A 384 20.82 21.04 17.66
C GLN A 384 20.77 20.98 19.20
N ASP A 385 19.81 21.66 19.83
CA ASP A 385 19.67 21.69 21.29
C ASP A 385 19.40 20.29 21.88
N TYR A 386 18.55 19.50 21.22
CA TYR A 386 18.27 18.12 21.61
C TYR A 386 19.47 17.20 21.36
N TYR A 387 20.17 17.38 20.25
CA TYR A 387 21.38 16.62 19.94
C TYR A 387 22.48 16.85 20.99
N GLU A 388 22.72 18.12 21.38
CA GLU A 388 23.71 18.50 22.39
C GLU A 388 23.32 18.05 23.81
N ALA A 389 22.02 17.91 24.08
CA ALA A 389 21.53 17.42 25.36
C ALA A 389 21.73 15.90 25.55
N PHE A 390 22.04 15.17 24.48
CA PHE A 390 22.26 13.73 24.52
C PHE A 390 23.50 13.40 25.39
N PRO A 391 23.37 12.46 26.34
CA PRO A 391 24.45 12.11 27.26
C PRO A 391 25.69 11.55 26.54
N THR A 392 26.87 12.09 26.86
CA THR A 392 28.16 11.76 26.21
C THR A 392 28.75 10.43 26.67
N ASN A 393 28.28 9.88 27.79
CA ASN A 393 28.69 8.57 28.31
C ASN A 393 27.99 7.38 27.64
N ILE A 394 27.15 7.65 26.63
CA ILE A 394 26.52 6.64 25.78
C ILE A 394 27.21 6.72 24.41
N VAL A 395 28.16 5.81 24.15
CA VAL A 395 28.76 5.57 22.83
C VAL A 395 28.74 4.10 22.52
#